data_AF-A0A0N5D4R3-F1
#
_entry.id   AF-A0A0N5D4R3-F1
#
_cell.length_a   1.000
_cell.length_b   1.000
_cell.length_c   1.000
_cell.angle_alpha   90.00
_cell.angle_beta   90.00
_cell.angle_gamma   90.00
#
_symmetry.space_group_name_H-M   'P 1'
#
loop_
_entity.id
_entity.type
_entity.pdbx_description
1 polymer ?
#
loop_
_entity_poly.entity_id
_entity_poly.type
_entity_poly.pdbx_seq_one_letter_code
_entity_poly.pdbx_strand_id
1 'polypeptide(L)'
;MNFESISILKSNQTAMSMWNALSELIMTRIDDIIYTELLLISFFFSLFMRRIRWGIIREIFGALIGVSLIYYFTGWKLFYSLTIVVVNIILNSVIKNNYLPLISFLVTFIYLGFLRAIHLIGLPALVSHSNAVQLILTLRLVGLSFEISDSRKKNELKYDPKKTRFIKEPSWWQSFLYAYNFPGLFTGPYYTYAMYRDVIDNDNIMDISVWEHIGWRLYNFAWSLPAFLILVYAFPIEVRFL
;
A
#
# COMPACT_ATOMS: atom_id res chain seq x y z
N MET A 1 41.07 -27.31 37.96
CA MET A 1 39.84 -26.92 37.23
C MET A 1 40.18 -25.67 36.46
N ASN A 2 40.40 -25.79 35.14
CA ASN A 2 41.19 -24.84 34.33
C ASN A 2 40.46 -23.51 34.11
N PHE A 3 41.15 -22.39 34.33
CA PHE A 3 40.68 -21.03 34.04
C PHE A 3 40.19 -20.85 32.60
N GLU A 4 40.82 -21.54 31.64
CA GLU A 4 40.35 -21.59 30.24
C GLU A 4 38.93 -22.14 30.12
N SER A 5 38.60 -23.24 30.81
CA SER A 5 37.27 -23.84 30.74
C SER A 5 36.16 -22.91 31.28
N ILE A 6 36.47 -22.11 32.31
CA ILE A 6 35.54 -21.12 32.88
C ILE A 6 35.36 -19.93 31.94
N SER A 7 36.43 -19.47 31.28
CA SER A 7 36.37 -18.38 30.29
C SER A 7 35.55 -18.75 29.05
N ILE A 8 35.70 -19.99 28.56
CA ILE A 8 34.97 -20.51 27.40
C ILE A 8 33.48 -20.65 27.74
N LEU A 9 33.15 -21.20 28.92
CA LEU A 9 31.77 -21.30 29.41
C LEU A 9 31.10 -19.94 29.58
N LYS A 10 31.81 -18.95 30.12
CA LYS A 10 31.31 -17.57 30.25
C LYS A 10 31.10 -16.92 28.90
N SER A 11 32.02 -17.10 27.94
CA SER A 11 31.88 -16.60 26.57
C SER A 11 30.67 -17.24 25.84
N ASN A 12 30.48 -18.55 26.04
CA ASN A 12 29.35 -19.29 25.46
C ASN A 12 28.03 -18.90 26.09
N GLN A 13 27.98 -18.65 27.41
CA GLN A 13 26.79 -18.11 28.07
C GLN A 13 26.45 -16.70 27.60
N THR A 14 27.43 -15.81 27.45
CA THR A 14 27.20 -14.45 26.92
C THR A 14 26.77 -14.47 25.45
N ALA A 15 27.35 -15.36 24.64
CA ALA A 15 26.94 -15.55 23.25
C ALA A 15 25.50 -16.10 23.19
N MET A 16 25.16 -17.11 23.99
CA MET A 16 23.82 -17.69 24.06
C MET A 16 22.78 -16.67 24.56
N SER A 17 23.12 -15.81 25.52
CA SER A 17 22.25 -14.70 25.94
C SER A 17 22.09 -13.64 24.84
N MET A 18 23.14 -13.37 24.06
CA MET A 18 23.08 -12.42 22.94
C MET A 18 22.23 -12.95 21.79
N TRP A 19 22.31 -14.26 21.47
CA TRP A 19 21.45 -14.90 20.47
C TRP A 19 19.99 -14.90 20.88
N ASN A 20 19.69 -15.12 22.17
CA ASN A 20 18.32 -15.05 22.67
C ASN A 20 17.77 -13.61 22.59
N ALA A 21 18.55 -12.62 23.04
CA ALA A 21 18.18 -11.20 22.91
C ALA A 21 18.01 -10.78 21.44
N LEU A 22 18.87 -11.26 20.53
CA LEU A 22 18.74 -11.02 19.10
C LEU A 22 17.49 -11.69 18.53
N SER A 23 17.18 -12.92 18.94
CA SER A 23 15.97 -13.62 18.51
C SER A 23 14.69 -12.95 19.00
N GLU A 24 14.69 -12.42 20.21
CA GLU A 24 13.57 -11.69 20.81
C GLU A 24 13.38 -10.32 20.15
N LEU A 25 14.48 -9.62 19.85
CA LEU A 25 14.45 -8.37 19.09
C LEU A 25 13.96 -8.60 17.66
N ILE A 26 14.44 -9.66 16.99
CA ILE A 26 13.95 -10.05 15.66
C ILE A 26 12.47 -10.36 15.73
N MET A 27 12.01 -11.22 16.66
CA MET A 27 10.60 -11.56 16.84
C MET A 27 9.72 -10.32 17.06
N THR A 28 10.21 -9.36 17.84
CA THR A 28 9.51 -8.09 18.10
C THR A 28 9.45 -7.17 16.87
N ARG A 29 10.29 -7.41 15.85
CA ARG A 29 10.41 -6.61 14.62
C ARG A 29 10.11 -7.38 13.34
N ILE A 30 9.55 -8.59 13.42
CA ILE A 30 9.22 -9.41 12.25
C ILE A 30 8.28 -8.64 11.31
N ASP A 31 7.27 -7.96 11.84
CA ASP A 31 6.32 -7.19 11.02
C ASP A 31 7.00 -6.07 10.21
N ASP A 32 7.99 -5.41 10.80
CA ASP A 32 8.77 -4.34 10.16
C ASP A 32 9.71 -4.91 9.07
N ILE A 33 10.28 -6.09 9.31
CA ILE A 33 11.12 -6.81 8.34
C ILE A 33 10.27 -7.24 7.14
N ILE A 34 9.10 -7.84 7.39
CA ILE A 34 8.13 -8.24 6.35
C ILE A 34 7.72 -7.02 5.51
N TYR A 35 7.46 -5.88 6.16
CA TYR A 35 7.13 -4.64 5.47
C TYR A 35 8.29 -4.09 4.64
N THR A 36 9.51 -4.17 5.16
CA THR A 36 10.72 -3.74 4.44
C THR A 36 10.96 -4.61 3.22
N GLU A 37 10.80 -5.93 3.35
CA GLU A 37 10.88 -6.88 2.24
C GLU A 37 9.83 -6.58 1.16
N LEU A 38 8.56 -6.39 1.57
CA LEU A 38 7.45 -5.99 0.70
C LEU A 38 7.78 -4.70 -0.09
N LEU A 39 8.31 -3.69 0.59
CA LEU A 39 8.71 -2.42 -0.01
C LEU A 39 9.83 -2.59 -1.03
N LEU A 40 10.86 -3.35 -0.69
CA LEU A 40 11.98 -3.62 -1.59
C LEU A 40 11.52 -4.36 -2.83
N ILE A 41 10.72 -5.41 -2.67
CA ILE A 41 10.14 -6.18 -3.80
C ILE A 41 9.30 -5.26 -4.69
N SER A 42 8.43 -4.43 -4.09
CA SER A 42 7.60 -3.46 -4.83
C SER A 42 8.45 -2.43 -5.60
N PHE A 43 9.55 -1.96 -5.01
CA PHE A 43 10.49 -1.06 -5.67
C PHE A 43 11.16 -1.72 -6.89
N PHE A 44 11.64 -2.97 -6.76
CA PHE A 44 12.21 -3.69 -7.89
C PHE A 44 11.19 -3.95 -9.00
N PHE A 45 9.95 -4.32 -8.66
CA PHE A 45 8.88 -4.43 -9.65
C PHE A 45 8.59 -3.10 -10.33
N SER A 46 8.65 -1.96 -9.62
CA SER A 46 8.52 -0.64 -10.23
C SER A 46 9.60 -0.35 -11.28
N LEU A 47 10.86 -0.70 -10.98
CA LEU A 47 11.95 -0.57 -11.96
C LEU A 47 11.77 -1.50 -13.16
N PHE A 48 11.27 -2.72 -12.95
CA PHE A 48 10.97 -3.67 -14.01
C PHE A 48 9.84 -3.18 -14.91
N MET A 49 8.73 -2.72 -14.32
CA MET A 49 7.58 -2.17 -15.04
C MET A 49 7.96 -0.94 -15.87
N ARG A 50 9.05 -0.24 -15.52
CA ARG A 50 9.56 0.87 -16.32
C ARG A 50 10.06 0.48 -17.70
N ARG A 51 10.44 -0.79 -17.89
CA ARG A 51 10.90 -1.31 -19.19
C ARG A 51 9.75 -1.65 -20.13
N ILE A 52 8.52 -1.77 -19.61
CA ILE A 52 7.33 -2.13 -20.39
C ILE A 52 6.74 -0.84 -20.96
N ARG A 53 6.89 -0.63 -22.27
CA ARG A 53 6.33 0.55 -22.96
C ARG A 53 4.83 0.45 -23.19
N TRP A 54 4.30 -0.77 -23.33
CA TRP A 54 2.92 -0.98 -23.73
C TRP A 54 1.96 -0.76 -22.56
N GLY A 55 1.11 0.26 -22.66
CA GLY A 55 0.15 0.65 -21.63
C GLY A 55 -0.72 -0.48 -21.09
N ILE A 56 -1.37 -1.24 -21.97
CA ILE A 56 -2.28 -2.34 -21.60
C ILE A 56 -1.54 -3.45 -20.85
N ILE A 57 -0.34 -3.81 -21.31
CA ILE A 57 0.50 -4.81 -20.66
C ILE A 57 0.86 -4.33 -19.26
N ARG A 58 1.26 -3.06 -19.12
CA ARG A 58 1.57 -2.46 -17.83
C ARG A 58 0.38 -2.44 -16.87
N GLU A 59 -0.82 -2.14 -17.38
CA GLU A 59 -2.07 -2.14 -16.61
C GLU A 59 -2.39 -3.55 -16.07
N ILE A 60 -2.30 -4.58 -16.90
CA ILE A 60 -2.55 -5.99 -16.50
C ILE A 60 -1.47 -6.50 -15.54
N PHE A 61 -0.19 -6.33 -15.90
CA PHE A 61 0.92 -6.80 -15.07
C PHE A 61 0.97 -6.05 -13.74
N GLY A 62 0.67 -4.75 -13.73
CA GLY A 62 0.66 -3.95 -12.51
C GLY A 62 -0.41 -4.42 -11.51
N ALA A 63 -1.60 -4.77 -11.98
CA ALA A 63 -2.63 -5.36 -11.16
C ALA A 63 -2.27 -6.79 -10.71
N LEU A 64 -1.72 -7.61 -11.61
CA LEU A 64 -1.32 -8.99 -11.30
C LEU A 64 -0.24 -9.03 -10.21
N ILE A 65 0.77 -8.17 -10.30
CA ILE A 65 1.79 -8.00 -9.27
C ILE A 65 1.15 -7.57 -7.95
N GLY A 66 0.21 -6.62 -7.98
CA GLY A 66 -0.45 -6.14 -6.76
C GLY A 66 -1.30 -7.21 -6.07
N VAL A 67 -2.11 -7.95 -6.82
CA VAL A 67 -2.87 -9.11 -6.30
C VAL A 67 -1.93 -10.17 -5.74
N SER A 68 -0.83 -10.48 -6.47
CA SER A 68 0.15 -11.46 -6.03
C SER A 68 0.85 -11.06 -4.73
N LEU A 69 1.22 -9.78 -4.60
CA LEU A 69 1.80 -9.24 -3.36
C LEU A 69 0.79 -9.30 -2.21
N ILE A 70 -0.48 -8.94 -2.43
CA ILE A 70 -1.49 -9.04 -1.35
C ILE A 70 -1.63 -10.49 -0.94
N TYR A 71 -1.76 -11.41 -1.90
CA TYR A 71 -1.87 -12.83 -1.59
C TYR A 71 -0.66 -13.36 -0.82
N TYR A 72 0.56 -12.99 -1.21
CA TYR A 72 1.78 -13.43 -0.54
C TYR A 72 1.85 -12.95 0.92
N PHE A 73 1.53 -11.67 1.19
CA PHE A 73 1.68 -11.10 2.53
C PHE A 73 0.45 -11.25 3.43
N THR A 74 -0.75 -11.35 2.86
CA THR A 74 -2.04 -11.35 3.59
C THR A 74 -2.77 -12.69 3.49
N GLY A 75 -2.43 -13.54 2.53
CA GLY A 75 -3.05 -14.85 2.33
C GLY A 75 -4.55 -14.77 2.06
N TRP A 76 -5.33 -15.64 2.71
CA TRP A 76 -6.79 -15.74 2.57
C TRP A 76 -7.54 -14.46 2.93
N LYS A 77 -6.96 -13.57 3.74
CA LYS A 77 -7.59 -12.29 4.08
C LYS A 77 -7.74 -11.36 2.86
N LEU A 78 -7.13 -11.69 1.71
CA LEU A 78 -7.37 -11.03 0.41
C LEU A 78 -8.86 -10.99 0.04
N PHE A 79 -9.64 -12.02 0.41
CA PHE A 79 -11.07 -12.09 0.07
C PHE A 79 -11.88 -10.93 0.65
N TYR A 80 -11.49 -10.38 1.81
CA TYR A 80 -12.13 -9.19 2.36
C TYR A 80 -11.96 -7.98 1.44
N SER A 81 -10.75 -7.77 0.94
CA SER A 81 -10.46 -6.71 -0.02
C SER A 81 -11.19 -6.90 -1.35
N LEU A 82 -11.29 -8.15 -1.81
CA LEU A 82 -11.93 -8.50 -3.08
C LEU A 82 -13.44 -8.24 -3.02
N THR A 83 -14.05 -8.59 -1.90
CA THR A 83 -15.48 -8.35 -1.65
C THR A 83 -15.82 -6.87 -1.84
N ILE A 84 -15.04 -5.96 -1.23
CA ILE A 84 -15.37 -4.54 -1.34
C ILE A 84 -15.13 -3.97 -2.74
N VAL A 85 -14.11 -4.44 -3.45
CA VAL A 85 -13.85 -4.03 -4.84
C VAL A 85 -15.01 -4.45 -5.75
N VAL A 86 -15.48 -5.70 -5.63
CA VAL A 86 -16.61 -6.21 -6.41
C VAL A 86 -17.89 -5.42 -6.10
N VAL A 87 -18.19 -5.20 -4.82
CA VAL A 87 -19.35 -4.39 -4.40
C VAL A 87 -19.29 -2.99 -5.00
N ASN A 88 -18.12 -2.34 -5.00
CA ASN A 88 -17.97 -1.01 -5.54
C ASN A 88 -18.11 -0.96 -7.07
N ILE A 89 -17.58 -1.95 -7.79
CA ILE A 89 -17.75 -2.08 -9.25
C ILE A 89 -19.23 -2.25 -9.61
N ILE A 90 -19.95 -3.08 -8.86
CA ILE A 90 -21.40 -3.27 -9.03
C ILE A 90 -22.12 -1.94 -8.76
N LEU A 91 -21.75 -1.24 -7.69
CA LEU A 91 -22.33 0.04 -7.33
C LEU A 91 -22.16 1.10 -8.43
N ASN A 92 -20.95 1.22 -8.97
CA ASN A 92 -20.63 2.13 -10.08
C ASN A 92 -21.43 1.80 -11.34
N SER A 93 -21.74 0.52 -11.58
CA SER A 93 -22.50 0.05 -12.74
C SER A 93 -24.01 0.28 -12.59
N VAL A 94 -24.55 0.05 -11.39
CA VAL A 94 -26.00 0.12 -11.11
C VAL A 94 -26.46 1.55 -10.86
N ILE A 95 -25.69 2.32 -10.07
CA ILE A 95 -26.11 3.66 -9.65
C ILE A 95 -25.62 4.69 -10.65
N LYS A 96 -26.55 5.18 -11.48
CA LYS A 96 -26.33 6.29 -12.41
C LYS A 96 -26.64 7.66 -11.82
N ASN A 97 -27.16 7.70 -10.60
CA ASN A 97 -27.63 8.91 -9.94
C ASN A 97 -26.48 9.75 -9.33
N ASN A 98 -26.78 11.01 -9.03
CA ASN A 98 -25.87 12.01 -8.46
C ASN A 98 -25.34 11.65 -7.07
N TYR A 99 -25.96 10.68 -6.39
CA TYR A 99 -25.58 10.18 -5.07
C TYR A 99 -24.56 9.03 -5.12
N LEU A 100 -24.09 8.59 -6.30
CA LEU A 100 -23.11 7.50 -6.43
C LEU A 100 -21.91 7.64 -5.49
N PRO A 101 -21.21 8.80 -5.42
CA PRO A 101 -20.02 8.92 -4.57
C PRO A 101 -20.34 8.83 -3.09
N LEU A 102 -21.47 9.39 -2.67
CA LEU A 102 -21.93 9.34 -1.27
C LEU A 102 -22.26 7.90 -0.87
N ILE A 103 -22.97 7.17 -1.71
CA ILE A 103 -23.33 5.76 -1.44
C ILE A 103 -22.06 4.90 -1.42
N SER A 104 -21.14 5.10 -2.37
CA SER A 104 -19.85 4.42 -2.41
C SER A 104 -19.03 4.68 -1.14
N PHE A 105 -18.94 5.94 -0.72
CA PHE A 105 -18.31 6.34 0.54
C PHE A 105 -18.94 5.62 1.73
N LEU A 106 -20.26 5.67 1.87
CA LEU A 106 -20.96 5.09 3.00
C LEU A 106 -20.75 3.57 3.06
N VAL A 107 -20.96 2.87 1.95
CA VAL A 107 -20.80 1.40 1.87
C VAL A 107 -19.36 0.98 2.18
N THR A 108 -18.38 1.66 1.60
CA THR A 108 -16.96 1.31 1.78
C THR A 108 -16.44 1.63 3.18
N PHE A 109 -16.84 2.76 3.77
CA PHE A 109 -16.45 3.11 5.14
C PHE A 109 -17.17 2.26 6.20
N ILE A 110 -18.44 1.91 6.01
CA ILE A 110 -19.14 0.96 6.90
C ILE A 110 -18.43 -0.39 6.86
N TYR A 111 -18.08 -0.88 5.67
CA TYR A 111 -17.35 -2.14 5.53
C TYR A 111 -15.97 -2.08 6.20
N LEU A 112 -15.22 -0.97 6.03
CA LEU A 112 -13.95 -0.76 6.71
C LEU A 112 -14.12 -0.74 8.25
N GLY A 113 -15.15 -0.06 8.76
CA GLY A 113 -15.48 -0.04 10.18
C GLY A 113 -15.81 -1.42 10.73
N PHE A 114 -16.59 -2.21 9.98
CA PHE A 114 -16.90 -3.60 10.32
C PHE A 114 -15.64 -4.46 10.39
N LEU A 115 -14.74 -4.37 9.39
CA LEU A 115 -13.47 -5.12 9.41
C LEU A 115 -12.58 -4.73 10.59
N ARG A 116 -12.61 -3.46 11.02
CA ARG A 116 -11.90 -3.03 12.23
C ARG A 116 -12.53 -3.58 13.49
N ALA A 117 -13.85 -3.68 13.56
CA ALA A 117 -14.59 -4.23 14.69
C ALA A 117 -14.70 -5.75 14.69
N ILE A 118 -14.18 -6.45 13.67
CA ILE A 118 -14.39 -7.89 13.48
C ILE A 118 -13.84 -8.75 14.63
N HIS A 119 -12.81 -8.25 15.32
CA HIS A 119 -12.22 -8.88 16.49
C HIS A 119 -13.17 -8.94 17.69
N LEU A 120 -14.14 -8.02 17.79
CA LEU A 120 -15.18 -8.02 18.81
C LEU A 120 -16.17 -9.19 18.63
N ILE A 121 -16.23 -9.75 17.41
CA ILE A 121 -17.13 -10.85 17.03
C ILE A 121 -16.38 -12.21 17.12
N GLY A 122 -15.11 -12.22 17.55
CA GLY A 122 -14.32 -13.44 17.73
C GLY A 122 -13.54 -13.90 16.49
N LEU A 123 -13.48 -13.09 15.43
CA LEU A 123 -12.62 -13.34 14.27
C LEU A 123 -11.22 -12.73 14.44
N PRO A 124 -10.17 -13.29 13.83
CA PRO A 124 -8.83 -12.76 13.98
C PRO A 124 -8.72 -11.36 13.38
N ALA A 125 -8.09 -10.44 14.11
CA ALA A 125 -7.84 -9.08 13.65
C ALA A 125 -7.06 -9.06 12.31
N LEU A 126 -7.29 -8.00 11.52
CA LEU A 126 -6.51 -7.78 10.31
C LEU A 126 -5.07 -7.45 10.70
N VAL A 127 -4.11 -8.08 10.01
CA VAL A 127 -2.69 -7.77 10.16
C VAL A 127 -2.47 -6.33 9.69
N SER A 128 -1.51 -5.61 10.28
CA SER A 128 -1.21 -4.21 9.95
C SER A 128 -1.10 -3.96 8.43
N HIS A 129 -0.43 -4.85 7.69
CA HIS A 129 -0.26 -4.74 6.24
C HIS A 129 -1.58 -4.88 5.48
N SER A 130 -2.43 -5.82 5.90
CA SER A 130 -3.76 -6.03 5.31
C SER A 130 -4.70 -4.85 5.58
N ASN A 131 -4.60 -4.24 6.76
CA ASN A 131 -5.35 -3.04 7.12
C ASN A 131 -4.92 -1.83 6.26
N ALA A 132 -3.62 -1.68 6.01
CA ALA A 132 -3.11 -0.64 5.11
C ALA A 132 -3.65 -0.80 3.68
N VAL A 133 -3.62 -2.02 3.15
CA VAL A 133 -4.20 -2.34 1.82
C VAL A 133 -5.69 -2.01 1.78
N GLN A 134 -6.45 -2.43 2.80
CA GLN A 134 -7.88 -2.18 2.88
C GLN A 134 -8.20 -0.69 2.89
N LEU A 135 -7.41 0.11 3.60
CA LEU A 135 -7.56 1.56 3.66
C LEU A 135 -7.28 2.22 2.30
N ILE A 136 -6.18 1.84 1.64
CA ILE A 136 -5.84 2.38 0.30
C ILE A 136 -6.90 2.01 -0.72
N LEU A 137 -7.38 0.75 -0.73
CA LEU A 137 -8.45 0.31 -1.61
C LEU A 137 -9.75 1.10 -1.36
N THR A 138 -10.11 1.34 -0.11
CA THR A 138 -11.27 2.17 0.25
C THR A 138 -11.16 3.56 -0.39
N LEU A 139 -10.00 4.22 -0.26
CA LEU A 139 -9.77 5.54 -0.87
C LEU A 139 -9.81 5.50 -2.40
N ARG A 140 -9.20 4.49 -3.04
CA ARG A 140 -9.23 4.29 -4.51
C ARG A 140 -10.64 4.13 -5.04
N LEU A 141 -11.43 3.29 -4.39
CA LEU A 141 -12.80 2.99 -4.82
C LEU A 141 -13.73 4.20 -4.66
N VAL A 142 -13.63 4.91 -3.54
CA VAL A 142 -14.40 6.14 -3.31
C VAL A 142 -13.98 7.22 -4.30
N GLY A 143 -12.68 7.46 -4.46
CA GLY A 143 -12.15 8.43 -5.42
C GLY A 143 -12.58 8.14 -6.85
N LEU A 144 -12.52 6.86 -7.26
CA LEU A 144 -13.04 6.42 -8.56
C LEU A 144 -14.52 6.75 -8.72
N SER A 145 -15.33 6.53 -7.69
CA SER A 145 -16.76 6.83 -7.71
C SER A 145 -17.04 8.32 -7.87
N PHE A 146 -16.23 9.18 -7.23
CA PHE A 146 -16.28 10.63 -7.43
C PHE A 146 -15.94 11.00 -8.88
N GLU A 147 -14.82 10.51 -9.41
CA GLU A 147 -14.41 10.82 -10.79
C GLU A 147 -15.43 10.33 -11.84
N ILE A 148 -16.07 9.18 -11.62
CA ILE A 148 -17.16 8.67 -12.47
C ILE A 148 -18.39 9.59 -12.42
N SER A 149 -18.82 9.99 -11.22
CA SER A 149 -19.94 10.92 -11.04
C SER A 149 -19.67 12.25 -11.74
N ASP A 150 -18.47 12.78 -11.60
CA ASP A 150 -18.08 14.05 -12.21
C ASP A 150 -18.06 13.95 -13.74
N SER A 151 -17.55 12.83 -14.29
CA SER A 151 -17.58 12.56 -15.74
C SER A 151 -19.00 12.50 -16.30
N ARG A 152 -19.95 11.89 -15.56
CA ARG A 152 -21.36 11.84 -15.95
C ARG A 152 -22.03 13.21 -15.90
N LYS A 153 -21.62 14.08 -14.98
CA LYS A 153 -22.13 15.46 -14.80
C LYS A 153 -21.45 16.52 -15.67
N LYS A 154 -20.51 16.12 -16.53
CA LYS A 154 -19.73 17.07 -17.35
C LYS A 154 -20.60 18.08 -18.12
N ASN A 155 -21.80 17.70 -18.56
CA ASN A 155 -22.66 18.60 -19.34
C ASN A 155 -23.49 19.57 -18.48
N GLU A 156 -23.63 19.30 -17.19
CA GLU A 156 -24.43 20.08 -16.23
C GLU A 156 -23.56 21.10 -15.47
N LEU A 157 -22.28 20.78 -15.30
CA LEU A 157 -21.32 21.62 -14.60
C LEU A 157 -20.79 22.72 -15.52
N LYS A 158 -20.80 23.98 -15.04
CA LYS A 158 -19.96 25.03 -15.66
C LYS A 158 -18.54 24.83 -15.17
N TYR A 159 -17.65 24.38 -16.06
CA TYR A 159 -16.23 24.21 -15.76
C TYR A 159 -15.36 24.90 -16.82
N ASP A 160 -14.12 25.22 -16.45
CA ASP A 160 -13.11 25.69 -17.38
C ASP A 160 -12.46 24.47 -18.08
N PRO A 161 -12.69 24.27 -19.39
CA PRO A 161 -12.15 23.11 -20.11
C PRO A 161 -10.61 23.11 -20.17
N LYS A 162 -9.95 24.24 -19.87
CA LYS A 162 -8.49 24.31 -19.79
C LYS A 162 -7.94 23.80 -18.45
N LYS A 163 -8.77 23.74 -17.40
CA LYS A 163 -8.34 23.38 -16.03
C LYS A 163 -8.93 22.07 -15.54
N THR A 164 -10.10 21.68 -16.05
CA THR A 164 -10.82 20.49 -15.58
C THR A 164 -10.85 19.43 -16.67
N ARG A 165 -10.23 18.28 -16.37
CA ARG A 165 -10.27 17.10 -17.24
C ARG A 165 -11.16 16.03 -16.62
N PHE A 166 -12.15 15.59 -17.39
CA PHE A 166 -12.99 14.47 -17.01
C PHE A 166 -12.39 13.15 -17.50
N ILE A 167 -12.52 12.11 -16.68
CA ILE A 167 -12.11 10.77 -17.06
C ILE A 167 -13.08 10.17 -18.09
N LYS A 168 -12.57 9.27 -18.93
CA LYS A 168 -13.44 8.33 -19.65
C LYS A 168 -13.96 7.31 -18.64
N GLU A 169 -15.26 7.04 -18.67
CA GLU A 169 -15.88 6.08 -17.75
C GLU A 169 -15.19 4.71 -17.86
N PRO A 170 -14.68 4.16 -16.74
CA PRO A 170 -13.96 2.92 -16.73
C PRO A 170 -14.89 1.75 -16.99
N SER A 171 -14.37 0.73 -17.67
CA SER A 171 -14.99 -0.60 -17.62
C SER A 171 -14.85 -1.23 -16.23
N TRP A 172 -15.66 -2.26 -15.95
CA TRP A 172 -15.53 -3.06 -14.74
C TRP A 172 -14.10 -3.64 -14.58
N TRP A 173 -13.48 -4.03 -15.70
CA TRP A 173 -12.12 -4.57 -15.72
C TRP A 173 -11.08 -3.50 -15.39
N GLN A 174 -11.16 -2.32 -16.01
CA GLN A 174 -10.25 -1.20 -15.69
C GLN A 174 -10.38 -0.75 -14.24
N SER A 175 -11.59 -0.76 -13.68
CA SER A 175 -11.82 -0.46 -12.26
C SER A 175 -11.12 -1.48 -11.35
N PHE A 176 -11.19 -2.76 -11.71
CA PHE A 176 -10.51 -3.84 -10.98
C PHE A 176 -8.99 -3.72 -11.07
N LEU A 177 -8.45 -3.50 -12.28
CA LEU A 177 -7.01 -3.35 -12.51
C LEU A 177 -6.44 -2.12 -11.78
N TYR A 178 -7.17 -1.00 -11.79
CA TYR A 178 -6.82 0.19 -11.03
C TYR A 178 -6.83 -0.06 -9.51
N ALA A 179 -7.87 -0.71 -8.99
CA ALA A 179 -7.97 -1.00 -7.56
C ALA A 179 -6.73 -1.78 -7.08
N TYR A 180 -6.36 -2.82 -7.82
CA TYR A 180 -5.26 -3.71 -7.45
C TYR A 180 -3.89 -3.35 -8.02
N ASN A 181 -3.74 -2.21 -8.69
CA ASN A 181 -2.44 -1.83 -9.22
C ASN A 181 -1.40 -1.67 -8.09
N PHE A 182 -0.27 -2.39 -8.18
CA PHE A 182 0.73 -2.49 -7.10
C PHE A 182 1.35 -1.15 -6.63
N PRO A 183 1.57 -0.11 -7.47
CA PRO A 183 2.19 1.12 -7.01
C PRO A 183 1.33 1.72 -5.91
N GLY A 184 1.92 2.02 -4.76
CA GLY A 184 1.25 2.63 -3.62
C GLY A 184 0.11 1.83 -2.99
N LEU A 185 -0.01 0.53 -3.27
CA LEU A 185 -1.06 -0.33 -2.72
C LEU A 185 -0.89 -0.59 -1.21
N PHE A 186 0.35 -0.68 -0.74
CA PHE A 186 0.67 -1.00 0.66
C PHE A 186 1.12 0.23 1.47
N THR A 187 1.82 1.16 0.82
CA THR A 187 2.69 2.13 1.52
C THR A 187 2.87 3.46 0.77
N GLY A 188 2.03 3.74 -0.22
CA GLY A 188 2.23 4.89 -1.10
C GLY A 188 1.11 5.92 -1.02
N PRO A 189 1.36 7.11 -1.57
CA PRO A 189 0.33 8.13 -1.68
C PRO A 189 -0.82 7.58 -2.53
N TYR A 190 -2.03 7.90 -2.08
CA TYR A 190 -3.22 7.75 -2.91
C TYR A 190 -3.04 8.57 -4.20
N TYR A 191 -3.37 7.95 -5.33
CA TYR A 191 -3.48 8.62 -6.62
C TYR A 191 -4.87 8.37 -7.21
N THR A 192 -5.31 9.30 -8.05
CA THR A 192 -6.61 9.28 -8.73
C THR A 192 -6.61 8.35 -9.93
N TYR A 193 -7.80 7.95 -10.38
CA TYR A 193 -7.96 7.15 -11.59
C TYR A 193 -7.51 7.92 -12.85
N ALA A 194 -7.73 9.23 -12.88
CA ALA A 194 -7.18 10.10 -13.93
C ALA A 194 -5.65 9.97 -14.04
N MET A 195 -4.93 10.07 -12.91
CA MET A 195 -3.47 9.93 -12.90
C MET A 195 -3.02 8.53 -13.32
N TYR A 196 -3.76 7.50 -12.90
CA TYR A 196 -3.52 6.13 -13.34
C TYR A 196 -3.65 5.99 -14.86
N ARG A 197 -4.73 6.50 -15.45
CA ARG A 197 -4.93 6.48 -16.90
C ARG A 197 -3.88 7.28 -17.64
N ASP A 198 -3.44 8.40 -17.09
CA ASP A 198 -2.34 9.16 -17.69
C ASP A 198 -1.06 8.36 -17.79
N VAL A 199 -0.71 7.62 -16.74
CA VAL A 199 0.43 6.71 -16.79
C VAL A 199 0.22 5.64 -17.83
N ILE A 200 -0.96 5.00 -17.88
CA ILE A 200 -1.24 3.87 -18.79
C ILE A 200 -1.32 4.29 -20.26
N ASP A 201 -1.98 5.41 -20.56
CA ASP A 201 -2.28 5.88 -21.92
C ASP A 201 -1.11 6.63 -22.58
N ASN A 202 -0.13 7.09 -21.79
CA ASN A 202 1.03 7.80 -22.33
C ASN A 202 2.32 7.00 -22.15
N ASP A 203 3.01 6.76 -23.27
CA ASP A 203 4.30 6.04 -23.27
C ASP A 203 5.47 6.96 -22.89
N ASN A 204 5.37 8.25 -23.22
CA ASN A 204 6.43 9.25 -23.04
C ASN A 204 6.72 9.59 -21.57
N ILE A 205 5.82 9.27 -20.65
CA ILE A 205 6.00 9.52 -19.20
C ILE A 205 7.21 8.73 -18.67
N MET A 206 7.58 7.64 -19.32
CA MET A 206 8.66 6.76 -18.90
C MET A 206 10.05 7.30 -19.24
N ASP A 207 10.12 8.26 -20.16
CA ASP A 207 11.37 8.95 -20.53
C ASP A 207 11.75 10.05 -19.52
N ILE A 208 10.85 10.37 -18.59
CA ILE A 208 11.09 11.35 -17.53
C ILE A 208 12.11 10.77 -16.54
N SER A 209 13.21 11.49 -16.33
CA SER A 209 14.28 11.09 -15.43
C SER A 209 13.84 11.12 -13.96
N VAL A 210 13.51 9.95 -13.40
CA VAL A 210 13.20 9.80 -11.97
C VAL A 210 14.45 9.69 -11.07
N TRP A 211 15.64 9.54 -11.67
CA TRP A 211 16.88 9.32 -10.92
C TRP A 211 17.26 10.48 -10.02
N GLU A 212 17.01 11.71 -10.45
CA GLU A 212 17.23 12.91 -9.65
C GLU A 212 16.34 12.88 -8.39
N HIS A 213 15.06 12.52 -8.55
CA HIS A 213 14.11 12.41 -7.44
C HIS A 213 14.47 11.27 -6.49
N ILE A 214 14.90 10.12 -7.02
CA ILE A 214 15.37 8.98 -6.21
C ILE A 214 16.63 9.37 -5.43
N GLY A 215 17.60 10.00 -6.09
CA GLY A 215 18.84 10.45 -5.48
C GLY A 215 18.61 11.47 -4.37
N TRP A 216 17.73 12.45 -4.59
CA TRP A 216 17.35 13.41 -3.57
C TRP A 216 16.67 12.77 -2.36
N ARG A 217 15.75 11.82 -2.59
CA ARG A 217 15.10 11.07 -1.49
C ARG A 217 16.11 10.22 -0.72
N LEU A 218 17.04 9.58 -1.42
CA LEU A 218 18.08 8.76 -0.79
C LEU A 218 19.05 9.60 0.03
N TYR A 219 19.42 10.79 -0.47
CA TYR A 219 20.25 11.74 0.26
C TYR A 219 19.58 12.20 1.57
N ASN A 220 18.30 12.58 1.51
CA ASN A 220 17.54 12.94 2.72
C ASN A 220 17.42 11.77 3.69
N PHE A 221 17.21 10.55 3.17
CA PHE A 221 17.16 9.35 3.99
C PHE A 221 18.50 9.10 4.69
N ALA A 222 19.62 9.26 3.97
CA ALA A 222 20.97 9.07 4.50
C ALA A 222 21.29 10.03 5.65
N TRP A 223 20.76 11.26 5.64
CA TRP A 223 20.91 12.19 6.76
C TRP A 223 19.91 11.94 7.91
N SER A 224 18.71 11.46 7.58
CA SER A 224 17.68 11.17 8.59
C SER A 224 18.05 10.00 9.52
N LEU A 225 18.86 9.05 9.02
CA LEU A 225 19.21 7.84 9.75
C LEU A 225 20.18 8.10 10.93
N PRO A 226 21.28 8.88 10.77
CA PRO A 226 22.07 9.38 11.90
C PRO A 226 21.24 10.20 12.88
N ALA A 227 20.38 11.10 12.40
CA ALA A 227 19.52 11.91 13.26
C ALA A 227 18.55 11.04 14.09
N PHE A 228 17.98 10.00 13.48
CA PHE A 228 17.15 9.02 14.16
C PHE A 228 17.94 8.24 15.22
N LEU A 229 19.15 7.76 14.91
CA LEU A 229 19.99 7.05 15.88
C LEU A 229 20.40 7.95 17.06
N ILE A 230 20.73 9.21 16.80
CA ILE A 230 21.01 10.21 17.84
C ILE A 230 19.78 10.42 18.73
N LEU A 231 18.59 10.51 18.13
CA LEU A 231 17.34 10.72 18.88
C LEU A 231 16.96 9.50 19.71
N VAL A 232 17.12 8.29 19.18
CA VAL A 232 16.92 7.03 19.92
C VAL A 232 17.93 6.90 21.07
N TYR A 233 19.17 7.33 20.87
CA TYR A 233 20.19 7.33 21.92
C TYR A 233 19.93 8.41 22.99
N ALA A 234 19.52 9.61 22.59
CA ALA A 234 19.25 10.74 23.48
C ALA A 234 17.94 10.57 24.27
N PHE A 235 16.94 9.91 23.67
CA PHE A 235 15.63 9.63 24.26
C PHE A 235 15.29 8.14 24.10
N PRO A 236 15.91 7.26 24.89
CA PRO A 236 15.56 5.85 24.88
C PRO A 236 14.09 5.71 25.28
N ILE A 237 13.28 5.13 24.40
CA ILE A 237 11.86 4.90 24.65
C ILE A 237 11.78 3.89 25.79
N GLU A 238 11.49 4.36 27.02
CA GLU A 238 11.18 3.49 28.14
C GLU A 238 9.95 2.65 27.79
N VAL A 239 10.15 1.41 27.36
CA VAL A 239 9.08 0.41 27.30
C VAL A 239 8.78 -0.01 28.74
N ARG A 240 8.02 0.81 29.45
CA ARG A 240 7.41 0.40 30.73
C ARG A 240 6.33 -0.62 30.40
N PHE A 241 6.70 -1.89 30.47
CA PHE A 241 5.73 -2.96 30.63
C PHE A 241 5.01 -2.74 31.96
N LEU A 242 3.72 -2.40 31.87
CA LEU A 242 2.75 -2.47 32.96
C LEU A 242 2.08 -3.85 32.91
#